data_AF-A0A496PCE8-F1
#
_entry.id   AF-A0A496PCE8-F1
#
_cell.length_a   1.000
_cell.length_b   1.000
_cell.length_c   1.000
_cell.angle_alpha   90.00
_cell.angle_beta   90.00
_cell.angle_gamma   90.00
#
_symmetry.space_group_name_H-M   'P 1'
#
loop_
_entity.id
_entity.type
_entity.pdbx_description
1 polymer ?
#
loop_
_entity_poly.entity_id
_entity_poly.type
_entity_poly.pdbx_seq_one_letter_code
_entity_poly.pdbx_strand_id
1 'polypeptide(L)'
;MFKGEFSHTIDSKGRMIVPAKMREQLGDTCVVTRYFDNTLAIYTQEKFDEIAKKLSSQSSNKANQRGLVRFFVGGAADLEFDKQGRV
;
A
#
# COMPACT_ATOMS: atom_id res chain seq x y z
N MET A 1 -13.62 -6.31 -2.63
CA MET A 1 -13.05 -5.81 -3.90
C MET A 1 -13.13 -4.29 -3.88
N PHE A 2 -11.98 -3.61 -3.90
CA PHE A 2 -11.90 -2.14 -3.91
C PHE A 2 -12.32 -1.58 -5.28
N LYS A 3 -13.34 -0.72 -5.31
CA LYS A 3 -13.90 -0.12 -6.52
C LYS A 3 -14.44 1.27 -6.23
N GLY A 4 -14.18 2.21 -7.13
CA GLY A 4 -14.63 3.60 -7.04
C GLY A 4 -13.48 4.58 -7.21
N GLU A 5 -13.83 5.82 -7.51
CA GLU A 5 -12.91 6.94 -7.64
C GLU A 5 -13.31 8.01 -6.62
N PHE A 6 -12.32 8.54 -5.90
CA PHE A 6 -12.54 9.50 -4.83
C PHE A 6 -11.49 10.59 -4.91
N SER A 7 -11.93 11.85 -4.89
CA SER A 7 -11.05 13.01 -4.80
C SER A 7 -10.97 13.49 -3.35
N HIS A 8 -9.76 13.51 -2.81
CA HIS A 8 -9.48 13.97 -1.44
C HIS A 8 -8.29 14.92 -1.42
N THR A 9 -8.35 15.90 -0.54
CA THR A 9 -7.23 16.81 -0.27
C THR A 9 -6.29 16.20 0.76
N ILE A 10 -5.00 16.49 0.63
CA ILE A 10 -4.00 16.18 1.65
C ILE A 10 -3.99 17.29 2.69
N ASP A 11 -4.01 16.93 3.98
CA ASP A 11 -3.94 17.91 5.07
C ASP A 11 -2.52 18.47 5.25
N SER A 12 -2.36 19.47 6.13
CA SER A 12 -1.07 20.10 6.39
C SER A 12 -0.01 19.18 7.00
N LYS A 13 -0.41 17.98 7.45
CA LYS A 13 0.47 16.95 8.00
C LYS A 13 0.72 15.80 7.02
N GLY A 14 0.29 15.95 5.76
CA GLY A 14 0.51 14.94 4.73
C GLY A 14 -0.47 13.77 4.76
N ARG A 15 -1.59 13.89 5.49
CA ARG A 15 -2.55 12.79 5.64
C ARG A 15 -3.74 12.95 4.71
N MET A 16 -4.37 11.83 4.37
CA MET A 16 -5.58 11.80 3.55
C MET A 16 -6.67 10.96 4.19
N ILE A 17 -7.92 11.34 3.95
CA ILE A 17 -9.06 10.54 4.41
C ILE A 17 -9.25 9.33 3.49
N VAL A 18 -9.50 8.16 4.08
CA VAL A 18 -9.86 6.96 3.33
C VAL A 18 -11.36 6.71 3.46
N PRO A 19 -12.09 6.54 2.33
CA PRO A 19 -13.53 6.30 2.36
C PRO A 19 -13.91 5.13 3.27
N ALA A 20 -15.01 5.26 4.02
CA ALA A 20 -15.43 4.27 5.02
C ALA A 20 -15.53 2.84 4.45
N LYS A 21 -16.12 2.69 3.25
CA LYS A 21 -16.25 1.39 2.56
C LYS A 21 -14.91 0.73 2.21
N MET A 22 -13.85 1.54 2.03
CA MET A 22 -12.50 1.04 1.76
C MET A 22 -11.82 0.67 3.09
N ARG A 23 -11.99 1.48 4.14
CA ARG A 23 -11.49 1.17 5.50
C ARG A 23 -12.03 -0.14 6.04
N GLU A 24 -13.33 -0.38 5.93
CA GLU A 24 -13.97 -1.65 6.35
C GLU A 24 -13.36 -2.88 5.66
N GLN A 25 -12.92 -2.74 4.40
CA GLN A 25 -12.27 -3.82 3.66
C GLN A 25 -10.76 -3.90 3.93
N LEU A 26 -10.12 -2.80 4.33
CA LEU A 26 -8.69 -2.76 4.66
C LEU A 26 -8.41 -3.35 6.05
N GLY A 27 -9.35 -3.19 6.99
CA GLY A 27 -9.17 -3.59 8.40
C GLY A 27 -8.56 -2.47 9.23
N ASP A 28 -8.09 -2.81 10.44
CA ASP A 28 -7.52 -1.85 11.38
C ASP A 28 -6.11 -1.38 10.96
N THR A 29 -5.35 -2.28 10.34
CA THR A 29 -4.01 -2.05 9.81
C THR A 29 -3.95 -2.37 8.33
N CYS A 30 -3.14 -1.62 7.59
CA CYS A 30 -2.91 -1.84 6.16
C CYS A 30 -1.48 -1.46 5.77
N VAL A 31 -1.05 -1.83 4.56
CA VAL A 31 0.29 -1.52 4.07
C VAL A 31 0.19 -0.57 2.89
N VAL A 32 0.91 0.54 2.93
CA VAL A 32 1.14 1.40 1.77
C VAL A 32 2.50 1.12 1.17
N THR A 33 2.60 1.17 -0.15
CA THR A 33 3.89 1.14 -0.84
C THR A 33 3.90 2.01 -2.09
N ARG A 34 5.09 2.35 -2.55
CA ARG A 34 5.31 2.99 -3.84
C ARG A 34 4.85 2.08 -4.97
N TYR A 35 4.20 2.67 -5.96
CA TYR A 35 3.72 1.99 -7.15
C TYR A 35 4.18 2.73 -8.41
N PHE A 36 3.80 2.21 -9.57
CA PHE A 36 4.20 2.80 -10.85
C PHE A 36 3.62 4.21 -11.02
N ASP A 37 4.20 4.98 -11.94
CA ASP A 37 3.72 6.32 -12.30
C ASP A 37 3.64 7.32 -11.13
N ASN A 38 4.58 7.21 -10.17
CA ASN A 38 4.65 8.04 -8.96
C ASN A 38 3.37 7.98 -8.10
N THR A 39 2.71 6.83 -8.08
CA THR A 39 1.52 6.60 -7.26
C THR A 39 1.85 5.81 -5.99
N LEU A 40 0.93 5.83 -5.04
CA LEU A 40 0.94 4.96 -3.86
C LEU A 40 -0.15 3.92 -4.00
N ALA A 41 0.14 2.69 -3.58
CA ALA A 41 -0.82 1.60 -3.51
C ALA A 41 -1.00 1.19 -2.05
N ILE A 42 -2.26 1.02 -1.63
CA ILE A 42 -2.61 0.52 -0.29
C ILE A 42 -3.17 -0.89 -0.44
N TYR A 43 -2.68 -1.81 0.38
CA TYR A 43 -3.09 -3.21 0.41
C TYR A 43 -3.54 -3.61 1.81
N THR A 44 -4.40 -4.63 1.88
CA THR A 44 -4.56 -5.39 3.14
C THR A 44 -3.23 -6.06 3.49
N GLN A 45 -2.99 -6.30 4.77
CA GLN A 45 -1.78 -6.99 5.23
C GLN A 45 -1.59 -8.33 4.50
N GLU A 46 -2.64 -9.15 4.49
CA GLU A 46 -2.64 -10.47 3.84
C GLU A 46 -2.24 -10.39 2.37
N LYS A 47 -2.79 -9.41 1.62
CA LYS A 47 -2.51 -9.30 0.20
C LYS A 47 -1.10 -8.80 -0.07
N PHE A 48 -0.61 -7.88 0.76
CA PHE A 48 0.77 -7.41 0.66
C PHE A 48 1.75 -8.57 0.90
N ASP A 49 1.54 -9.38 1.94
CA ASP A 49 2.40 -10.51 2.27
C ASP A 49 2.43 -11.57 1.16
N GLU A 50 1.27 -11.86 0.54
CA GLU A 50 1.17 -12.74 -0.62
C GLU A 50 2.05 -12.24 -1.79
N ILE A 51 1.93 -10.95 -2.13
CA ILE A 51 2.68 -10.32 -3.22
C ILE A 51 4.18 -10.28 -2.87
N ALA A 52 4.54 -9.85 -1.67
CA ALA A 52 5.92 -9.75 -1.21
C ALA A 52 6.62 -11.12 -1.23
N LYS A 53 5.93 -12.18 -0.80
CA LYS A 53 6.43 -13.55 -0.85
C LYS A 53 6.64 -14.03 -2.28
N LYS A 54 5.70 -13.73 -3.18
CA LYS A 54 5.80 -14.07 -4.60
C LYS A 54 6.95 -13.33 -5.30
N LEU A 55 7.12 -12.05 -5.02
CA LEU A 55 8.23 -11.25 -5.56
C LEU A 55 9.58 -11.75 -5.05
N SER A 56 9.66 -12.09 -3.75
CA SER A 56 10.88 -12.59 -3.13
C SER A 56 11.29 -13.97 -3.65
N SER A 57 10.34 -14.88 -3.89
CA SER A 57 10.63 -16.21 -4.44
C SER A 57 11.11 -16.17 -5.89
N GLN A 58 10.70 -15.15 -6.66
CA GLN A 58 11.12 -14.94 -8.03
C GLN A 58 12.45 -14.19 -8.18
N SER A 59 13.04 -13.70 -7.08
CA SER A 59 14.23 -12.83 -7.09
C SER A 59 15.56 -13.54 -7.40
N SER A 60 15.55 -14.77 -7.92
CA SER A 60 16.77 -15.56 -8.13
C SER A 60 17.66 -14.96 -9.25
N ASN A 61 18.82 -14.48 -8.83
CA ASN A 61 20.00 -14.04 -9.60
C ASN A 61 19.89 -12.87 -10.60
N LYS A 62 18.71 -12.42 -11.05
CA LYS A 62 18.61 -11.28 -11.98
C LYS A 62 18.59 -9.93 -11.26
N ALA A 63 19.43 -9.00 -11.69
CA ALA A 63 19.52 -7.66 -11.11
C ALA A 63 18.18 -6.90 -11.11
N ASN A 64 17.44 -6.99 -12.22
CA ASN A 64 16.13 -6.34 -12.36
C ASN A 64 15.10 -6.86 -11.34
N GLN A 65 15.10 -8.16 -11.05
CA GLN A 65 14.17 -8.75 -10.08
C GLN A 65 14.47 -8.28 -8.65
N ARG A 66 15.75 -8.19 -8.28
CA ARG A 66 16.16 -7.59 -6.99
C ARG A 66 15.75 -6.12 -6.89
N GLY A 67 15.88 -5.37 -8.00
CA GLY A 67 15.42 -3.99 -8.09
C GLY A 67 13.93 -3.86 -7.80
N LEU A 68 13.11 -4.74 -8.39
CA LEU A 68 11.66 -4.75 -8.18
C LEU A 68 11.28 -5.06 -6.72
N VAL A 69 11.91 -6.06 -6.10
CA VAL A 69 11.67 -6.39 -4.69
C VAL A 69 12.03 -5.21 -3.79
N ARG A 70 13.19 -4.58 -4.00
CA ARG A 70 13.61 -3.40 -3.21
C ARG A 70 12.69 -2.21 -3.42
N PHE A 71 12.24 -1.99 -4.65
CA PHE A 71 11.29 -0.92 -4.97
C PHE A 71 9.96 -1.11 -4.23
N PHE A 72 9.39 -2.32 -4.33
CA PHE A 72 8.06 -2.60 -3.78
C PHE A 72 8.07 -2.86 -2.28
N VAL A 73 8.95 -3.73 -1.78
CA VAL A 73 9.00 -4.08 -0.36
C VAL A 73 9.76 -3.02 0.44
N GLY A 74 10.89 -2.51 -0.09
CA GLY A 74 11.67 -1.47 0.59
C GLY A 74 11.01 -0.09 0.58
N GLY A 75 9.94 0.10 -0.19
CA GLY A 75 9.09 1.29 -0.17
C GLY A 75 7.83 1.15 0.67
N ALA A 76 7.62 0.02 1.33
CA ALA A 76 6.40 -0.27 2.08
C ALA A 76 6.45 0.26 3.52
N ALA A 77 5.29 0.64 4.05
CA ALA A 77 5.11 1.03 5.43
C ALA A 77 3.74 0.58 5.94
N ASP A 78 3.69 0.18 7.21
CA ASP A 78 2.44 -0.14 7.90
C ASP A 78 1.69 1.15 8.26
N LEU A 79 0.37 1.11 8.11
CA LEU A 79 -0.53 2.23 8.36
C LEU A 79 -1.64 1.81 9.30
N GLU A 80 -2.01 2.74 10.17
CA GLU A 80 -3.18 2.69 11.03
C GLU A 80 -4.08 3.89 10.75
N PHE A 81 -5.39 3.70 10.82
CA PHE A 81 -6.34 4.79 10.68
C PHE A 81 -6.45 5.58 11.98
N ASP A 82 -6.36 6.91 11.90
CA ASP A 82 -6.70 7.75 13.04
C ASP A 82 -8.22 7.75 13.32
N LYS A 83 -8.64 8.41 14.40
CA LYS A 83 -10.07 8.50 14.79
C LYS A 83 -10.98 9.13 13.72
N GLN A 84 -10.42 9.84 12.74
CA GLN A 84 -11.16 10.45 11.63
C GLN A 84 -11.09 9.60 10.35
N GLY A 85 -10.42 8.44 10.38
CA GLY A 85 -10.24 7.57 9.23
C GLY A 85 -9.18 8.07 8.25
N ARG A 86 -8.20 8.84 8.73
CA ARG A 86 -7.07 9.31 7.92
C ARG A 86 -5.85 8.41 8.09
N VAL A 87 -5.01 8.37 7.06
CA VAL A 87 -3.66 7.78 7.04
C VAL A 87 -2.64 8.83 6.61
#